data_AF-A0A4P5VYZ1-F1
#
_entry.id   AF-A0A4P5VYZ1-F1
#
_cell.length_a   1.000
_cell.length_b   1.000
_cell.length_c   1.000
_cell.angle_alpha   90.00
_cell.angle_beta   90.00
_cell.angle_gamma   90.00
#
_symmetry.space_group_name_H-M   'P 1'
#
loop_
_entity.id
_entity.type
_entity.pdbx_description
1 polymer ?
#
loop_
_entity_poly.entity_id
_entity_poly.type
_entity_poly.pdbx_seq_one_letter_code
_entity_poly.pdbx_strand_id
1 'polypeptide(L)'
;MVPAVAQPGELPSGWSAATAWRRVQGQLTGPARQEVRERAVQAVISRAKELLRHASRPLRREEVGWPEAGELDLEETIERPRPWAVGDVRVARLRPREADVVVVLDMSLSMTGEKIALVAVATAILWMKLETVSVVAFDTVPHVLVRTGEAAPLREVVRRILEVPAQGYTNIEGGLLAGWAQLRRGRHSERIGMLFTDGVANVGNDPIRAAFRFPRLHVVHVGEHHPQGARACLGMARAGRGRLYRARTYPDLPAVVRRAVRELFRG
;
A
#
# COMPACT_ATOMS: atom_id res chain seq x y z
N MET A 1 26.29 -1.69 -38.69
CA MET A 1 25.86 -0.38 -38.17
C MET A 1 25.56 -0.55 -36.69
N VAL A 2 26.52 -0.18 -35.83
CA VAL A 2 26.43 -0.30 -34.38
C VAL A 2 25.51 0.84 -33.88
N PRO A 3 24.51 0.61 -33.01
CA PRO A 3 23.70 1.71 -32.51
C PRO A 3 24.59 2.62 -31.66
N ALA A 4 24.52 3.92 -31.94
CA ALA A 4 25.28 4.95 -31.22
C ALA A 4 25.00 4.85 -29.72
N VAL A 5 26.04 4.57 -28.94
CA VAL A 5 26.03 4.71 -27.49
C VAL A 5 25.81 6.19 -27.21
N ALA A 6 24.70 6.53 -26.55
CA ALA A 6 24.44 7.88 -26.11
C ALA A 6 25.63 8.37 -25.26
N GLN A 7 26.26 9.48 -25.65
CA GLN A 7 27.23 10.17 -24.80
C GLN A 7 26.58 10.53 -23.46
N PRO A 8 27.34 10.59 -22.35
CA PRO A 8 26.79 10.75 -21.01
C PRO A 8 26.24 12.16 -20.83
N GLY A 9 24.99 12.37 -21.25
CA GLY A 9 24.15 13.38 -20.63
C GLY A 9 24.05 13.08 -19.12
N GLU A 10 23.92 14.13 -18.31
CA GLU A 10 23.82 13.99 -16.86
C GLU A 10 22.76 12.95 -16.48
N LEU A 11 23.19 11.86 -15.85
CA LEU A 11 22.28 10.76 -15.50
C LEU A 11 21.17 11.29 -14.58
N PRO A 12 19.90 10.90 -14.80
CA PRO A 12 18.80 11.33 -13.94
C PRO A 12 19.11 11.17 -12.45
N SER A 13 18.75 12.16 -11.66
CA SER A 13 19.05 12.23 -10.22
C SER A 13 17.81 12.62 -9.41
N GLY A 14 17.80 12.27 -8.12
CA GLY A 14 16.67 12.57 -7.23
C GLY A 14 15.33 12.07 -7.77
N TRP A 15 14.27 12.89 -7.66
CA TRP A 15 12.93 12.51 -8.14
C TRP A 15 12.88 12.26 -9.66
N SER A 16 13.71 12.95 -10.44
CA SER A 16 13.77 12.74 -11.89
C SER A 16 14.25 11.32 -12.24
N ALA A 17 15.11 10.71 -11.41
CA ALA A 17 15.51 9.32 -11.59
C ALA A 17 14.32 8.37 -11.44
N ALA A 18 13.45 8.61 -10.44
CA ALA A 18 12.27 7.80 -10.21
C ALA A 18 11.23 7.93 -11.34
N THR A 19 10.95 9.14 -11.81
CA THR A 19 9.95 9.37 -12.87
C THR A 19 10.45 8.98 -14.26
N ALA A 20 11.76 9.08 -14.52
CA ALA A 20 12.35 8.76 -15.81
C ALA A 20 12.78 7.29 -15.96
N TRP A 21 12.91 6.53 -14.87
CA TRP A 21 13.46 5.16 -14.83
C TRP A 21 12.95 4.27 -15.98
N ARG A 22 11.63 4.21 -16.17
CA ARG A 22 10.99 3.39 -17.21
C ARG A 22 11.45 3.70 -18.62
N ARG A 23 11.63 4.99 -18.92
CA ARG A 23 12.00 5.48 -20.24
C ARG A 23 13.46 5.22 -20.54
N VAL A 24 14.33 5.35 -19.53
CA VAL A 24 15.79 5.33 -19.72
C VAL A 24 16.41 3.95 -19.51
N GLN A 25 15.80 3.05 -18.72
CA GLN A 25 16.41 1.77 -18.35
C GLN A 25 16.89 0.92 -19.55
N GLY A 26 16.15 0.91 -20.66
CA GLY A 26 16.50 0.14 -21.86
C GLY A 26 17.65 0.75 -22.67
N GLN A 27 17.93 2.04 -22.46
CA GLN A 27 18.97 2.80 -23.16
C GLN A 27 20.29 2.84 -22.37
N LEU A 28 20.26 2.47 -21.08
CA LEU A 28 21.42 2.50 -20.19
C LEU A 28 22.18 1.16 -20.19
N THR A 29 23.50 1.25 -20.06
CA THR A 29 24.42 0.11 -19.85
C THR A 29 24.34 -0.41 -18.40
N GLY A 30 24.89 -1.60 -18.11
CA GLY A 30 24.78 -2.25 -16.79
C GLY A 30 25.11 -1.34 -15.59
N PRO A 31 26.29 -0.70 -15.55
CA PRO A 31 26.67 0.17 -14.44
C PRO A 31 25.79 1.43 -14.32
N ALA A 32 25.53 2.14 -15.42
CA ALA A 32 24.71 3.35 -15.41
C ALA A 32 23.23 3.04 -15.08
N ARG A 33 22.72 1.91 -15.57
CA ARG A 33 21.39 1.40 -15.25
C ARG A 33 21.28 1.10 -13.75
N GLN A 34 22.30 0.45 -13.17
CA GLN A 34 22.34 0.18 -11.74
C GLN A 34 22.34 1.47 -10.93
N GLU A 35 23.15 2.45 -11.32
CA GLU A 35 23.24 3.74 -10.63
C GLU A 35 21.92 4.52 -10.66
N VAL A 36 21.29 4.66 -11.84
CA VAL A 36 20.00 5.37 -11.97
C VAL A 36 18.90 4.63 -11.19
N ARG A 37 18.93 3.29 -11.16
CA ARG A 37 18.01 2.49 -10.36
C ARG A 37 18.13 2.80 -8.87
N GLU A 38 19.36 2.80 -8.34
CA GLU A 38 19.61 3.11 -6.93
C GLU A 38 19.16 4.52 -6.57
N ARG A 39 19.42 5.50 -7.45
CA ARG A 39 18.94 6.88 -7.29
C ARG A 39 17.42 6.97 -7.28
N ALA A 40 16.74 6.25 -8.17
CA ALA A 40 15.28 6.18 -8.25
C ALA A 40 14.66 5.59 -6.96
N VAL A 41 15.19 4.45 -6.49
CA VAL A 41 14.76 3.81 -5.24
C VAL A 41 14.96 4.75 -4.05
N GLN A 42 16.13 5.38 -3.96
CA GLN A 42 16.42 6.32 -2.88
C GLN A 42 15.48 7.53 -2.90
N ALA A 43 15.17 8.08 -4.07
CA ALA A 43 14.27 9.22 -4.20
C ALA A 43 12.84 8.90 -3.74
N VAL A 44 12.32 7.72 -4.08
CA VAL A 44 11.02 7.24 -3.60
C VAL A 44 11.00 7.13 -2.07
N ILE A 45 12.04 6.52 -1.49
CA ILE A 45 12.14 6.34 -0.04
C ILE A 45 12.25 7.69 0.68
N SER A 46 13.10 8.60 0.20
CA SER A 46 13.24 9.95 0.78
C SER A 46 11.91 10.69 0.78
N ARG A 47 11.19 10.68 -0.34
CA ARG A 47 9.88 11.33 -0.46
C ARG A 47 8.83 10.69 0.48
N ALA A 48 8.83 9.36 0.60
CA ALA A 48 7.95 8.67 1.54
C ALA A 48 8.25 9.03 3.00
N LYS A 49 9.53 9.12 3.38
CA LYS A 49 9.95 9.56 4.72
C LYS A 49 9.55 11.00 5.02
N GLU A 50 9.72 11.90 4.06
CA GLU A 50 9.31 13.31 4.18
C GLU A 50 7.81 13.45 4.47
N LEU A 51 6.97 12.71 3.73
CA LEU A 51 5.52 12.69 3.94
C LEU A 51 5.10 12.06 5.28
N LEU A 52 5.94 11.20 5.84
CA LEU A 52 5.72 10.57 7.13
C LEU A 52 6.27 11.38 8.31
N ARG A 53 6.90 12.55 8.08
CA ARG A 53 7.34 13.43 9.17
C ARG A 53 6.15 13.72 10.09
N HIS A 54 6.31 13.44 11.39
CA HIS A 54 5.27 13.57 12.42
C HIS A 54 4.05 12.65 12.26
N ALA A 55 4.12 11.59 11.45
CA ALA A 55 3.04 10.61 11.37
C ALA A 55 3.25 9.49 12.41
N SER A 56 2.33 9.36 13.37
CA SER A 56 2.31 8.23 14.32
C SER A 56 1.91 6.92 13.63
N ARG A 57 2.30 5.79 14.22
CA ARG A 57 1.78 4.46 13.82
C ARG A 57 0.35 4.30 14.33
N PRO A 58 -0.50 3.48 13.67
CA PRO A 58 -1.80 3.12 14.21
C PRO A 58 -1.66 2.30 15.49
N LEU A 59 -2.34 2.73 16.55
CA LEU A 59 -2.29 2.09 17.87
C LEU A 59 -3.68 1.51 18.24
N ARG A 60 -3.68 0.41 18.98
CA ARG A 60 -4.81 -0.19 19.69
C ARG A 60 -4.63 0.07 21.18
N ARG A 61 -5.68 0.57 21.83
CA ARG A 61 -5.78 0.57 23.29
C ARG A 61 -6.09 -0.86 23.73
N GLU A 62 -5.24 -1.37 24.61
CA GLU A 62 -5.37 -2.66 25.27
C GLU A 62 -5.52 -2.37 26.76
N GLU A 63 -6.52 -2.97 27.40
CA GLU A 63 -6.69 -2.90 28.84
C GLU A 63 -6.03 -4.11 29.47
N VAL A 64 -5.14 -3.86 30.42
CA VAL A 64 -4.40 -4.87 31.17
C VAL A 64 -4.55 -4.60 32.67
N GLY A 65 -4.33 -5.63 33.49
CA GLY A 65 -4.29 -5.48 34.94
C GLY A 65 -2.95 -4.92 35.40
N TRP A 66 -2.95 -4.11 36.45
CA TRP A 66 -1.72 -3.79 37.18
C TRP A 66 -1.06 -5.09 37.70
N PRO A 67 0.28 -5.25 37.69
CA PRO A 67 1.34 -4.24 37.53
C PRO A 67 1.86 -4.02 36.10
N GLU A 68 1.10 -4.41 35.06
CA GLU A 68 1.52 -4.15 33.69
C GLU A 68 1.69 -2.65 33.40
N ALA A 69 2.67 -2.31 32.56
CA ALA A 69 3.00 -0.93 32.25
C ALA A 69 1.98 -0.26 31.31
N GLY A 70 1.53 0.93 31.67
CA GLY A 70 0.64 1.79 30.88
C GLY A 70 0.07 2.94 31.70
N GLU A 71 -0.99 3.59 31.21
CA GLU A 71 -1.69 4.69 31.88
C GLU A 71 -2.87 4.16 32.71
N LEU A 72 -3.07 4.67 33.92
CA LEU A 72 -4.17 4.23 34.79
C LEU A 72 -5.52 4.52 34.14
N ASP A 73 -6.35 3.49 34.01
CA ASP A 73 -7.69 3.58 33.46
C ASP A 73 -8.72 3.68 34.59
N LEU A 74 -8.96 4.91 35.04
CA LEU A 74 -9.82 5.17 36.21
C LEU A 74 -11.27 4.75 35.96
N GLU A 75 -11.80 4.99 34.77
CA GLU A 75 -13.20 4.70 34.44
C GLU A 75 -13.46 3.19 34.49
N GLU A 76 -12.63 2.40 33.81
CA GLU A 76 -12.72 0.95 33.81
C GLU A 76 -12.37 0.32 35.17
N THR A 77 -11.49 0.95 35.96
CA THR A 77 -11.20 0.51 37.33
C THR A 77 -12.40 0.74 38.26
N ILE A 78 -13.10 1.86 38.11
CA ILE A 78 -14.24 2.24 38.96
C ILE A 78 -15.43 1.31 38.75
N GLU A 79 -15.64 0.82 37.53
CA GLU A 79 -16.69 -0.15 37.19
C GLU A 79 -16.46 -1.56 37.77
N ARG A 80 -15.29 -1.82 38.38
CA ARG A 80 -15.03 -3.12 39.03
C ARG A 80 -15.83 -3.28 40.33
N PRO A 81 -16.32 -4.49 40.63
CA PRO A 81 -17.00 -4.76 41.90
C PRO A 81 -16.12 -4.39 43.10
N ARG A 82 -16.73 -3.78 44.11
CA ARG A 82 -16.07 -3.43 45.36
C ARG A 82 -16.19 -4.56 46.40
N PRO A 83 -15.25 -4.67 47.36
CA PRO A 83 -14.06 -3.82 47.55
C PRO A 83 -12.96 -4.12 46.51
N TRP A 84 -12.26 -3.08 46.04
CA TRP A 84 -11.18 -3.24 45.06
C TRP A 84 -9.93 -3.83 45.69
N ALA A 85 -9.37 -4.84 45.04
CA ALA A 85 -8.02 -5.32 45.24
C ALA A 85 -7.08 -4.70 44.21
N VAL A 86 -5.78 -4.84 44.45
CA VAL A 86 -4.73 -4.38 43.53
C VAL A 86 -4.90 -4.96 42.11
N GLY A 87 -5.42 -6.19 42.00
CA GLY A 87 -5.72 -6.84 40.70
C GLY A 87 -6.93 -6.27 39.96
N ASP A 88 -7.73 -5.41 40.60
CA ASP A 88 -8.87 -4.73 39.97
C ASP A 88 -8.44 -3.41 39.30
N VAL A 89 -7.24 -2.93 39.58
CA VAL A 89 -6.66 -1.76 38.91
C VAL A 89 -6.43 -2.09 37.44
N ARG A 90 -7.02 -1.28 36.57
CA ARG A 90 -6.91 -1.40 35.12
C ARG A 90 -5.99 -0.33 34.57
N VAL A 91 -5.16 -0.74 33.63
CA VAL A 91 -4.15 0.09 33.00
C VAL A 91 -4.35 0.00 31.49
N ALA A 92 -4.49 1.15 30.84
CA ALA A 92 -4.57 1.28 29.41
C ALA A 92 -3.16 1.34 28.81
N ARG A 93 -2.89 0.43 27.87
CA ARG A 93 -1.64 0.40 27.10
C ARG A 93 -1.93 0.57 25.62
N LEU A 94 -1.11 1.38 24.95
CA LEU A 94 -1.18 1.50 23.49
C LEU A 94 -0.21 0.51 22.83
N ARG A 95 -0.75 -0.36 21.97
CA ARG A 95 0.02 -1.32 21.15
C ARG A 95 -0.11 -1.01 19.67
N PRO A 96 0.90 -1.27 18.83
CA PRO A 96 0.69 -1.30 17.38
C PRO A 96 -0.47 -2.25 17.02
N ARG A 97 -1.29 -1.87 16.05
CA ARG A 97 -2.28 -2.79 15.50
C ARG A 97 -1.61 -3.79 14.58
N GLU A 98 -1.73 -5.07 14.91
CA GLU A 98 -1.29 -6.16 14.06
C GLU A 98 -2.40 -6.53 13.07
N ALA A 99 -2.08 -6.47 11.78
CA ALA A 99 -2.97 -6.91 10.72
C ALA A 99 -2.18 -7.38 9.51
N ASP A 100 -2.75 -8.35 8.81
CA ASP A 100 -2.28 -8.72 7.48
C ASP A 100 -2.91 -7.77 6.47
N VAL A 101 -2.07 -7.02 5.75
CA VAL A 101 -2.51 -6.09 4.72
C VAL A 101 -1.99 -6.52 3.37
N VAL A 102 -2.88 -6.60 2.38
CA VAL A 102 -2.48 -6.79 0.98
C VAL A 102 -2.77 -5.54 0.17
N VAL A 103 -1.74 -5.03 -0.49
CA VAL A 103 -1.81 -3.89 -1.39
C VAL A 103 -1.89 -4.41 -2.82
N VAL A 104 -2.99 -4.10 -3.51
CA VAL A 104 -3.25 -4.51 -4.90
C VAL A 104 -3.14 -3.28 -5.79
N LEU A 105 -2.17 -3.29 -6.70
CA LEU A 105 -1.75 -2.14 -7.50
C LEU A 105 -2.12 -2.35 -8.97
N ASP A 106 -2.95 -1.46 -9.51
CA ASP A 106 -3.22 -1.38 -10.94
C ASP A 106 -1.99 -0.80 -11.67
N MET A 107 -1.36 -1.63 -12.50
CA MET A 107 -0.15 -1.32 -13.27
C MET A 107 -0.42 -1.44 -14.79
N SER A 108 -1.66 -1.16 -15.21
CA SER A 108 -2.12 -1.17 -16.60
C SER A 108 -1.42 -0.13 -17.51
N LEU A 109 -1.65 -0.21 -18.82
CA LEU A 109 -0.95 0.57 -19.86
C LEU A 109 -0.92 2.10 -19.65
N SER A 110 -1.89 2.68 -18.92
CA SER A 110 -1.92 4.12 -18.63
C SER A 110 -0.84 4.58 -17.64
N MET A 111 -0.14 3.64 -17.00
CA MET A 111 0.84 3.86 -15.96
C MET A 111 2.18 4.32 -16.54
N THR A 112 2.46 5.61 -16.34
CA THR A 112 3.73 6.24 -16.72
C THR A 112 4.76 6.14 -15.58
N GLY A 113 6.03 6.45 -15.88
CA GLY A 113 7.10 6.41 -14.87
C GLY A 113 6.80 7.27 -13.63
N GLU A 114 6.16 8.43 -13.79
CA GLU A 114 5.74 9.25 -12.65
C GLU A 114 4.63 8.61 -11.82
N LYS A 115 3.58 8.08 -12.46
CA LYS A 115 2.48 7.39 -11.76
C LYS A 115 3.00 6.19 -10.96
N ILE A 116 3.90 5.41 -11.57
CA ILE A 116 4.56 4.27 -10.94
C ILE A 116 5.40 4.72 -9.73
N ALA A 117 6.17 5.80 -9.86
CA ALA A 117 6.95 6.35 -8.75
C ALA A 117 6.05 6.80 -7.59
N LEU A 118 4.90 7.42 -7.86
CA LEU A 118 3.94 7.85 -6.85
C LEU A 118 3.24 6.67 -6.16
N VAL A 119 2.90 5.62 -6.90
CA VAL A 119 2.41 4.35 -6.35
C VAL A 119 3.47 3.69 -5.48
N ALA A 120 4.75 3.73 -5.87
CA ALA A 120 5.84 3.22 -5.07
C ALA A 120 6.00 4.01 -3.76
N VAL A 121 5.87 5.34 -3.78
CA VAL A 121 5.86 6.20 -2.57
C VAL A 121 4.69 5.80 -1.66
N ALA A 122 3.50 5.65 -2.21
CA ALA A 122 2.31 5.29 -1.44
C ALA A 122 2.44 3.89 -0.81
N THR A 123 3.00 2.92 -1.54
CA THR A 123 3.27 1.58 -1.01
C THR A 123 4.36 1.60 0.05
N ALA A 124 5.41 2.42 -0.11
CA ALA A 124 6.45 2.63 0.90
C ALA A 124 5.88 3.21 2.20
N ILE A 125 4.90 4.12 2.11
CA ILE A 125 4.18 4.66 3.29
C ILE A 125 3.48 3.53 4.05
N LEU A 126 2.76 2.64 3.34
CA LEU A 126 2.11 1.48 3.95
C LEU A 126 3.12 0.54 4.58
N TRP A 127 4.17 0.18 3.85
CA TRP A 127 5.24 -0.71 4.30
C TRP A 127 5.94 -0.21 5.57
N MET A 128 6.13 1.09 5.72
CA MET A 128 6.78 1.67 6.92
C MET A 128 5.85 1.78 8.14
N LYS A 129 4.52 1.76 7.94
CA LYS A 129 3.52 2.00 8.99
C LYS A 129 2.79 0.76 9.46
N LEU A 130 2.79 -0.30 8.67
CA LEU A 130 2.12 -1.55 8.94
C LEU A 130 3.16 -2.66 9.16
N GLU A 131 2.79 -3.69 9.92
CA GLU A 131 3.73 -4.76 10.27
C GLU A 131 3.80 -5.84 9.20
N THR A 132 2.65 -6.35 8.76
CA THR A 132 2.58 -7.42 7.76
C THR A 132 1.93 -6.89 6.48
N VAL A 133 2.75 -6.65 5.46
CA VAL A 133 2.29 -6.16 4.15
C VAL A 133 2.71 -7.14 3.06
N SER A 134 1.77 -7.46 2.18
CA SER A 134 2.02 -8.12 0.90
C SER A 134 1.65 -7.19 -0.25
N VAL A 135 2.29 -7.35 -1.40
CA VAL A 135 2.10 -6.46 -2.56
C VAL A 135 1.85 -7.30 -3.80
N VAL A 136 0.74 -7.03 -4.47
CA VAL A 136 0.36 -7.59 -5.76
C VAL A 136 0.22 -6.44 -6.74
N ALA A 137 0.92 -6.51 -7.85
CA ALA A 137 0.62 -5.68 -9.00
C ALA A 137 -0.19 -6.48 -10.01
N PHE A 138 -0.97 -5.83 -10.86
CA PHE A 138 -1.66 -6.50 -11.96
C PHE A 138 -1.74 -5.60 -13.18
N ASP A 139 -1.70 -6.23 -14.34
CA ASP A 139 -2.14 -5.67 -15.61
C ASP A 139 -3.20 -6.62 -16.21
N THR A 140 -2.90 -7.29 -17.33
CA THR A 140 -3.65 -8.43 -17.82
C THR A 140 -3.52 -9.62 -16.87
N VAL A 141 -2.36 -9.78 -16.22
CA VAL A 141 -2.07 -10.87 -15.28
C VAL A 141 -1.61 -10.34 -13.91
N PRO A 142 -1.88 -11.05 -12.81
CA PRO A 142 -1.40 -10.66 -11.50
C PRO A 142 0.07 -11.08 -11.28
N HIS A 143 0.83 -10.20 -10.64
CA HIS A 143 2.22 -10.38 -10.24
C HIS A 143 2.35 -10.17 -8.72
N VAL A 144 2.72 -11.22 -7.99
CA VAL A 144 3.02 -11.10 -6.55
C VAL A 144 4.43 -10.54 -6.40
N LEU A 145 4.52 -9.26 -6.02
CA LEU A 145 5.80 -8.58 -5.81
C LEU A 145 6.39 -8.88 -4.43
N VAL A 146 5.54 -9.02 -3.42
CA VAL A 146 5.97 -9.38 -2.06
C VAL A 146 4.93 -10.32 -1.47
N ARG A 147 5.38 -11.48 -1.01
CA ARG A 147 4.49 -12.49 -0.41
C ARG A 147 4.15 -12.14 1.05
N THR A 148 3.00 -12.57 1.52
CA THR A 148 2.65 -12.46 2.95
C THR A 148 3.67 -13.22 3.80
N GLY A 149 4.26 -12.53 4.78
CA GLY A 149 5.31 -13.08 5.65
C GLY A 149 6.72 -13.05 5.05
N GLU A 150 6.91 -12.49 3.84
CA GLU A 150 8.24 -12.32 3.25
C GLU A 150 9.02 -11.20 3.95
N ALA A 151 10.22 -11.52 4.44
CA ALA A 151 11.15 -10.54 4.99
C ALA A 151 11.89 -9.81 3.84
N ALA A 152 11.27 -8.75 3.30
CA ALA A 152 11.86 -7.92 2.27
C ALA A 152 12.27 -6.53 2.82
N PRO A 153 13.49 -6.03 2.56
CA PRO A 153 13.86 -4.66 2.92
C PRO A 153 13.08 -3.65 2.07
N LEU A 154 12.76 -2.47 2.63
CA LEU A 154 11.98 -1.43 1.93
C LEU A 154 12.53 -1.08 0.54
N ARG A 155 13.87 -1.01 0.40
CA ARG A 155 14.55 -0.76 -0.88
C ARG A 155 14.17 -1.78 -1.94
N GLU A 156 14.11 -3.05 -1.57
CA GLU A 156 13.75 -4.14 -2.47
C GLU A 156 12.29 -4.08 -2.89
N VAL A 157 11.39 -3.77 -1.95
CA VAL A 157 9.95 -3.58 -2.25
C VAL A 157 9.75 -2.46 -3.28
N VAL A 158 10.39 -1.30 -3.04
CA VAL A 158 10.33 -0.16 -3.97
C VAL A 158 10.93 -0.53 -5.33
N ARG A 159 12.08 -1.22 -5.35
CA ARG A 159 12.74 -1.66 -6.59
C ARG A 159 11.81 -2.55 -7.42
N ARG A 160 11.18 -3.56 -6.80
CA ARG A 160 10.24 -4.46 -7.50
C ARG A 160 9.07 -3.71 -8.13
N ILE A 161 8.50 -2.73 -7.43
CA ILE A 161 7.40 -1.89 -7.95
C ILE A 161 7.86 -1.05 -9.15
N LEU A 162 9.03 -0.42 -9.06
CA LEU A 162 9.58 0.39 -10.16
C LEU A 162 9.92 -0.45 -11.41
N GLU A 163 10.05 -1.77 -11.28
CA GLU A 163 10.42 -2.70 -12.36
C GLU A 163 9.23 -3.45 -12.99
N VAL A 164 8.04 -3.49 -12.36
CA VAL A 164 6.83 -4.19 -12.86
C VAL A 164 6.48 -3.86 -14.33
N PRO A 165 6.53 -4.78 -15.28
CA PRO A 165 6.16 -4.48 -16.66
C PRO A 165 4.75 -3.84 -16.74
N ALA A 166 4.61 -2.73 -17.47
CA ALA A 166 3.31 -2.15 -17.80
C ALA A 166 3.03 -2.50 -19.27
N GLN A 167 2.41 -3.65 -19.50
CA GLN A 167 2.32 -4.24 -20.86
C GLN A 167 0.91 -4.70 -21.23
N GLY A 168 -0.13 -4.32 -20.47
CA GLY A 168 -1.42 -5.00 -20.58
C GLY A 168 -2.68 -4.17 -20.40
N TYR A 169 -3.78 -4.90 -20.46
CA TYR A 169 -5.13 -4.45 -20.10
C TYR A 169 -5.29 -4.39 -18.58
N THR A 170 -6.50 -4.10 -18.10
CA THR A 170 -6.79 -3.97 -16.67
C THR A 170 -7.67 -5.15 -16.21
N ASN A 171 -7.06 -6.14 -15.54
CA ASN A 171 -7.73 -7.30 -14.95
C ASN A 171 -7.88 -7.16 -13.42
N ILE A 172 -8.84 -6.35 -12.99
CA ILE A 172 -9.05 -6.06 -11.56
C ILE A 172 -9.44 -7.35 -10.79
N GLU A 173 -10.26 -8.22 -11.38
CA GLU A 173 -10.64 -9.49 -10.77
C GLU A 173 -9.41 -10.36 -10.46
N GLY A 174 -8.53 -10.56 -11.44
CA GLY A 174 -7.31 -11.34 -11.27
C GLY A 174 -6.39 -10.78 -10.19
N GLY A 175 -6.21 -9.44 -10.16
CA GLY A 175 -5.47 -8.75 -9.10
C GLY A 175 -6.07 -8.98 -7.71
N LEU A 176 -7.39 -8.84 -7.58
CA LEU A 176 -8.10 -9.08 -6.32
C LEU A 176 -8.03 -10.54 -5.87
N LEU A 177 -8.17 -11.51 -6.77
CA LEU A 177 -8.06 -12.94 -6.43
C LEU A 177 -6.65 -13.31 -5.96
N ALA A 178 -5.62 -12.79 -6.64
CA ALA A 178 -4.23 -12.97 -6.20
C ALA A 178 -3.97 -12.30 -4.84
N GLY A 179 -4.51 -11.09 -4.63
CA GLY A 179 -4.45 -10.40 -3.35
C GLY A 179 -5.12 -11.18 -2.22
N TRP A 180 -6.32 -11.70 -2.48
CA TRP A 180 -7.05 -12.56 -1.55
C TRP A 180 -6.25 -13.82 -1.19
N ALA A 181 -5.59 -14.43 -2.16
CA ALA A 181 -4.73 -15.59 -1.92
C ALA A 181 -3.54 -15.24 -1.01
N GLN A 182 -2.95 -14.05 -1.12
CA GLN A 182 -1.92 -13.59 -0.18
C GLN A 182 -2.50 -13.36 1.21
N LEU A 183 -3.66 -12.71 1.30
CA LEU A 183 -4.29 -12.38 2.58
C LEU A 183 -4.69 -13.63 3.39
N ARG A 184 -5.10 -14.71 2.71
CA ARG A 184 -5.41 -16.00 3.34
C ARG A 184 -4.22 -16.69 3.99
N ARG A 185 -2.99 -16.37 3.57
CA ARG A 185 -1.74 -16.89 4.17
C ARG A 185 -1.36 -16.13 5.45
N GLY A 186 -2.04 -15.03 5.73
CA GLY A 186 -1.84 -14.22 6.92
C GLY A 186 -2.20 -14.94 8.21
N ARG A 187 -1.49 -14.60 9.29
CA ARG A 187 -1.63 -15.19 10.62
C ARG A 187 -2.50 -14.37 11.56
N HIS A 188 -2.75 -13.11 11.24
CA HIS A 188 -3.53 -12.20 12.06
C HIS A 188 -5.03 -12.32 11.72
N SER A 189 -5.87 -12.05 12.74
CA SER A 189 -7.32 -12.06 12.59
C SER A 189 -7.81 -10.84 11.82
N GLU A 190 -7.17 -9.68 12.00
CA GLU A 190 -7.45 -8.48 11.22
C GLU A 190 -6.75 -8.57 9.85
N ARG A 191 -7.57 -8.63 8.79
CA ARG A 191 -7.13 -8.88 7.41
C ARG A 191 -7.75 -7.85 6.47
N ILE A 192 -6.90 -7.06 5.82
CA ILE A 192 -7.34 -5.87 5.09
C ILE A 192 -6.74 -5.88 3.67
N GLY A 193 -7.59 -5.72 2.66
CA GLY A 193 -7.16 -5.40 1.30
C GLY A 193 -7.17 -3.90 1.05
N MET A 194 -6.21 -3.42 0.27
CA MET A 194 -6.21 -2.07 -0.30
C MET A 194 -5.99 -2.14 -1.80
N LEU A 195 -7.02 -1.80 -2.59
CA LEU A 195 -6.95 -1.76 -4.05
C LEU A 195 -6.70 -0.32 -4.53
N PHE A 196 -5.74 -0.14 -5.44
CA PHE A 196 -5.38 1.15 -6.04
C PHE A 196 -5.69 1.06 -7.53
N THR A 197 -6.69 1.80 -8.01
CA THR A 197 -7.15 1.72 -9.41
C THR A 197 -7.99 2.95 -9.78
N ASP A 198 -8.17 3.21 -11.07
CA ASP A 198 -9.19 4.14 -11.60
C ASP A 198 -10.57 3.46 -11.75
N GLY A 199 -10.64 2.13 -11.58
CA GLY A 199 -11.86 1.34 -11.62
C GLY A 199 -12.33 0.97 -13.04
N VAL A 200 -11.53 1.24 -14.07
CA VAL A 200 -11.87 0.88 -15.46
C VAL A 200 -11.26 -0.48 -15.79
N ALA A 201 -12.06 -1.54 -15.66
CA ALA A 201 -11.66 -2.89 -16.05
C ALA A 201 -11.92 -3.12 -17.55
N ASN A 202 -10.93 -3.66 -18.25
CA ASN A 202 -11.02 -3.96 -19.69
C ASN A 202 -11.09 -5.47 -19.97
N VAL A 203 -10.67 -6.30 -19.02
CA VAL A 203 -10.67 -7.77 -19.13
C VAL A 203 -10.99 -8.41 -17.76
N GLY A 204 -11.38 -9.68 -17.77
CA GLY A 204 -11.81 -10.40 -16.57
C GLY A 204 -13.32 -10.32 -16.34
N ASN A 205 -13.81 -11.00 -15.30
CA ASN A 205 -15.22 -10.94 -14.90
C ASN A 205 -15.47 -9.76 -13.95
N ASP A 206 -16.68 -9.69 -13.40
CA ASP A 206 -17.09 -8.67 -12.44
C ASP A 206 -16.18 -8.63 -11.20
N PRO A 207 -15.39 -7.56 -11.00
CA PRO A 207 -14.46 -7.46 -9.88
C PRO A 207 -15.17 -7.31 -8.52
N ILE A 208 -16.47 -6.97 -8.50
CA ILE A 208 -17.26 -6.89 -7.27
C ILE A 208 -17.39 -8.27 -6.62
N ARG A 209 -17.47 -9.35 -7.42
CA ARG A 209 -17.50 -10.73 -6.90
C ARG A 209 -16.20 -11.11 -6.20
N ALA A 210 -15.06 -10.70 -6.75
CA ALA A 210 -13.77 -10.92 -6.12
C ALA A 210 -13.63 -10.07 -4.85
N ALA A 211 -14.11 -8.83 -4.86
CA ALA A 211 -14.09 -7.92 -3.71
C ALA A 211 -14.87 -8.48 -2.50
N PHE A 212 -16.01 -9.17 -2.73
CA PHE A 212 -16.81 -9.78 -1.67
C PHE A 212 -16.06 -10.84 -0.83
N ARG A 213 -14.98 -11.42 -1.36
CA ARG A 213 -14.17 -12.42 -0.65
C ARG A 213 -13.33 -11.81 0.48
N PHE A 214 -13.07 -10.51 0.44
CA PHE A 214 -12.26 -9.84 1.44
C PHE A 214 -13.07 -9.57 2.72
N PRO A 215 -12.51 -9.85 3.91
CA PRO A 215 -13.13 -9.44 5.18
C PRO A 215 -13.31 -7.92 5.27
N ARG A 216 -12.30 -7.20 4.77
CA ARG A 216 -12.30 -5.74 4.58
C ARG A 216 -11.49 -5.38 3.33
N LEU A 217 -12.08 -4.66 2.37
CA LEU A 217 -11.41 -4.13 1.19
C LEU A 217 -11.62 -2.62 1.09
N HIS A 218 -10.57 -1.86 1.34
CA HIS A 218 -10.54 -0.45 0.99
C HIS A 218 -10.16 -0.28 -0.48
N VAL A 219 -10.75 0.73 -1.13
CA VAL A 219 -10.42 1.09 -2.50
C VAL A 219 -9.92 2.53 -2.50
N VAL A 220 -8.75 2.75 -3.09
CA VAL A 220 -8.19 4.06 -3.38
C VAL A 220 -8.42 4.32 -4.86
N HIS A 221 -9.46 5.10 -5.15
CA HIS A 221 -9.80 5.54 -6.49
C HIS A 221 -8.88 6.70 -6.89
N VAL A 222 -8.11 6.52 -7.97
CA VAL A 222 -7.10 7.47 -8.43
C VAL A 222 -7.41 7.98 -9.83
N GLY A 223 -7.32 9.30 -10.01
CA GLY A 223 -7.45 9.93 -11.33
C GLY A 223 -8.78 10.65 -11.54
N GLU A 224 -8.99 11.08 -12.80
CA GLU A 224 -10.17 11.84 -13.18
C GLU A 224 -11.46 11.06 -12.98
N HIS A 225 -12.54 11.77 -12.68
CA HIS A 225 -13.80 11.15 -12.29
C HIS A 225 -14.53 10.55 -13.50
N HIS A 226 -14.09 9.38 -13.97
CA HIS A 226 -14.89 8.58 -14.91
C HIS A 226 -16.10 7.98 -14.17
N PRO A 227 -17.36 8.29 -14.53
CA PRO A 227 -18.53 7.86 -13.75
C PRO A 227 -18.66 6.35 -13.60
N GLN A 228 -18.20 5.57 -14.58
CA GLN A 228 -18.19 4.11 -14.51
C GLN A 228 -17.13 3.60 -13.52
N GLY A 229 -15.89 4.10 -13.62
CA GLY A 229 -14.78 3.69 -12.74
C GLY A 229 -15.05 4.06 -11.28
N ALA A 230 -15.59 5.25 -11.03
CA ALA A 230 -15.99 5.68 -9.70
C ALA A 230 -17.11 4.80 -9.10
N ARG A 231 -18.09 4.38 -9.91
CA ARG A 231 -19.15 3.45 -9.48
C ARG A 231 -18.59 2.06 -9.18
N ALA A 232 -17.70 1.54 -10.04
CA ALA A 232 -17.04 0.26 -9.82
C ALA A 232 -16.20 0.27 -8.53
N CYS A 233 -15.38 1.31 -8.32
CA CYS A 233 -14.59 1.48 -7.10
C CYS A 233 -15.46 1.51 -5.84
N LEU A 234 -16.58 2.26 -5.87
CA LEU A 234 -17.53 2.29 -4.76
C LEU A 234 -18.20 0.93 -4.54
N GLY A 235 -18.57 0.22 -5.60
CA GLY A 235 -19.15 -1.11 -5.55
C GLY A 235 -18.21 -2.13 -4.91
N MET A 236 -16.94 -2.15 -5.32
CA MET A 236 -15.91 -3.01 -4.74
C MET A 236 -15.66 -2.70 -3.26
N ALA A 237 -15.54 -1.42 -2.89
CA ALA A 237 -15.34 -1.03 -1.49
C ALA A 237 -16.51 -1.47 -0.60
N ARG A 238 -17.76 -1.32 -1.09
CA ARG A 238 -18.96 -1.77 -0.37
C ARG A 238 -19.03 -3.29 -0.26
N ALA A 239 -18.78 -4.01 -1.36
CA ALA A 239 -18.81 -5.47 -1.36
C ALA A 239 -17.80 -6.08 -0.39
N GLY A 240 -16.61 -5.48 -0.30
CA GLY A 240 -15.60 -5.86 0.69
C GLY A 240 -15.73 -5.13 2.03
N ARG A 241 -16.86 -4.48 2.37
CA ARG A 241 -17.11 -3.86 3.68
C ARG A 241 -16.03 -2.85 4.13
N GLY A 242 -15.40 -2.18 3.17
CA GLY A 242 -14.38 -1.19 3.42
C GLY A 242 -14.81 0.21 3.00
N ARG A 243 -13.81 1.07 2.84
CA ARG A 243 -13.99 2.51 2.57
C ARG A 243 -13.42 2.86 1.20
N LEU A 244 -14.07 3.81 0.55
CA LEU A 244 -13.58 4.43 -0.67
C LEU A 244 -12.78 5.69 -0.31
N TYR A 245 -11.50 5.69 -0.64
CA TYR A 245 -10.65 6.88 -0.61
C TYR A 245 -10.51 7.41 -2.03
N ARG A 246 -10.51 8.74 -2.20
CA ARG A 246 -10.42 9.39 -3.50
C ARG A 246 -9.16 10.26 -3.57
N ALA A 247 -8.33 9.99 -4.56
CA ALA A 247 -7.21 10.84 -4.99
C ALA A 247 -7.59 11.42 -6.37
N ARG A 248 -7.77 12.75 -6.46
CA ARG A 248 -8.18 13.39 -7.71
C ARG A 248 -7.11 13.21 -8.79
N THR A 249 -5.86 13.21 -8.39
CA THR A 249 -4.70 13.01 -9.24
C THR A 249 -3.72 12.03 -8.59
N TYR A 250 -2.82 11.45 -9.37
CA TYR A 250 -1.76 10.58 -8.82
C TYR A 250 -0.85 11.29 -7.81
N PRO A 251 -0.48 12.58 -7.97
CA PRO A 251 0.26 13.32 -6.95
C PRO A 251 -0.42 13.38 -5.58
N ASP A 252 -1.76 13.29 -5.51
CA ASP A 252 -2.51 13.26 -4.25
C ASP A 252 -2.43 11.91 -3.53
N LEU A 253 -2.07 10.84 -4.27
CA LEU A 253 -2.12 9.46 -3.79
C LEU A 253 -1.35 9.24 -2.47
N PRO A 254 -0.08 9.70 -2.32
CA PRO A 254 0.64 9.51 -1.07
C PRO A 254 -0.04 10.15 0.16
N ALA A 255 -0.63 11.34 0.00
CA ALA A 255 -1.32 12.03 1.07
C ALA A 255 -2.63 11.31 1.45
N VAL A 256 -3.37 10.82 0.45
CA VAL A 256 -4.59 10.01 0.65
C VAL A 256 -4.28 8.72 1.37
N VAL A 257 -3.19 8.03 1.00
CA VAL A 257 -2.76 6.79 1.67
C VAL A 257 -2.31 7.05 3.11
N ARG A 258 -1.56 8.13 3.35
CA ARG A 258 -1.22 8.56 4.74
C ARG A 258 -2.48 8.78 5.60
N ARG A 259 -3.55 9.35 5.03
CA ARG A 259 -4.84 9.44 5.72
C ARG A 259 -5.47 8.05 5.91
N ALA A 260 -5.51 7.22 4.87
CA ALA A 260 -6.08 5.89 4.93
C ALA A 260 -5.44 5.02 6.02
N VAL A 261 -4.11 5.10 6.23
CA VAL A 261 -3.41 4.38 7.32
C VAL A 261 -3.98 4.71 8.71
N ARG A 262 -4.36 5.97 8.95
CA ARG A 262 -4.94 6.40 10.25
C ARG A 262 -6.37 5.88 10.46
N GLU A 263 -7.05 5.58 9.37
CA GLU A 263 -8.46 5.18 9.35
C GLU A 263 -8.66 3.69 9.02
N LEU A 264 -7.59 2.99 8.63
CA LEU A 264 -7.58 1.61 8.13
C LEU A 264 -8.29 0.63 9.07
N PHE A 265 -8.17 0.94 10.35
CA PHE A 265 -8.56 0.13 11.49
C PHE A 265 -9.89 0.56 12.13
N ARG A 266 -10.50 1.64 11.62
CA ARG A 266 -11.78 2.15 12.12
C ARG A 266 -12.92 1.42 11.41
N GLY A 267 -13.74 0.73 12.22
CA GLY A 267 -15.02 0.15 11.79
C GLY A 267 -15.97 1.21 11.26
#